data_AF-A0A2E9NS34-F1
#
_entry.id   AF-A0A2E9NS34-F1
#
_cell.length_a   1.000
_cell.length_b   1.000
_cell.length_c   1.000
_cell.angle_alpha   90.00
_cell.angle_beta   90.00
_cell.angle_gamma   90.00
#
_symmetry.space_group_name_H-M   'P 1'
#
loop_
_entity.id
_entity.type
_entity.pdbx_description
1 polymer ?
#
loop_
_entity_poly.entity_id
_entity_poly.type
_entity_poly.pdbx_seq_one_letter_code
_entity_poly.pdbx_strand_id
1 'polypeptide(L)' 'MSNTKRPESFEAKLAELEALVRQIEQGSMPLDKSLEAFEEGVKLAKECHSILGTASQKVTEIKQSGEETPFDPEA' A
#
# COMPACT_ATOMS: atom_id res chain seq x y z
N MET A 1 4.80 -6.75 23.20
CA MET A 1 3.63 -6.08 22.59
C MET A 1 4.06 -4.68 22.14
N SER A 2 4.46 -4.52 20.87
CA SER A 2 4.84 -3.20 20.34
C SER A 2 3.69 -2.65 19.52
N ASN A 3 2.76 -1.98 20.20
CA ASN A 3 1.73 -1.16 19.59
C ASN A 3 2.32 0.22 19.25
N THR A 4 3.22 0.25 18.27
CA THR A 4 3.53 1.49 17.55
C THR A 4 2.56 1.54 16.38
N LYS A 5 1.64 2.50 16.41
CA LYS A 5 0.84 2.91 15.25
C LYS A 5 1.83 3.45 14.22
N ARG A 6 2.48 2.53 13.49
CA ARG A 6 3.36 2.84 12.37
C ARG A 6 2.51 3.58 11.35
N PRO A 7 3.03 4.60 10.64
CA PRO A 7 2.36 5.10 9.45
C PRO A 7 1.99 3.86 8.62
N GLU A 8 0.71 3.70 8.27
CA GLU A 8 0.18 2.45 7.73
C GLU A 8 1.11 1.94 6.64
N SER A 9 1.81 0.84 6.96
CA SER A 9 2.79 0.25 6.08
C SER A 9 2.15 -0.11 4.74
N PHE A 10 2.94 -0.18 3.67
CA PHE A 10 2.47 -0.68 2.38
C PHE A 10 1.58 -1.93 2.53
N GLU A 11 2.03 -2.89 3.33
CA GLU A 11 1.30 -4.13 3.62
C GLU A 11 -0.07 -3.90 4.27
N ALA A 12 -0.20 -2.91 5.16
CA ALA A 12 -1.46 -2.61 5.82
C ALA A 12 -2.46 -2.00 4.81
N LYS A 13 -2.00 -1.03 4.02
CA LYS A 13 -2.82 -0.39 2.98
C LYS A 13 -3.25 -1.36 1.89
N LEU A 14 -2.35 -2.28 1.52
CA LEU A 14 -2.65 -3.34 0.57
C LEU A 14 -3.71 -4.30 1.15
N ALA A 15 -3.57 -4.72 2.41
CA ALA A 15 -4.55 -5.58 3.07
C ALA A 15 -5.94 -4.91 3.17
N GLU A 16 -5.98 -3.62 3.47
CA GLU A 16 -7.23 -2.85 3.49
C GLU A 16 -7.89 -2.78 2.10
N LEU A 17 -7.09 -2.53 1.05
CA LEU A 17 -7.58 -2.52 -0.33
C LEU A 17 -8.12 -3.89 -0.75
N GLU A 18 -7.41 -4.96 -0.43
CA GLU A 18 -7.86 -6.33 -0.72
C GLU A 18 -9.16 -6.67 0.01
N ALA A 19 -9.28 -6.27 1.28
CA ALA A 19 -10.51 -6.48 2.04
C ALA A 19 -11.70 -5.72 1.42
N LEU A 20 -11.47 -4.48 0.98
CA LEU A 20 -12.49 -3.65 0.34
C LEU A 20 -12.94 -4.21 -1.00
N VAL A 21 -12.00 -4.66 -1.84
CA VAL A 21 -12.31 -5.32 -3.12
C VAL A 21 -13.14 -6.58 -2.89
N ARG A 22 -12.74 -7.43 -1.92
CA ARG A 22 -13.52 -8.63 -1.56
C ARG A 22 -14.94 -8.30 -1.12
N GLN A 23 -15.16 -7.18 -0.43
CA GLN A 23 -16.49 -6.75 -0.02
C GLN A 23 -17.33 -6.27 -1.21
N ILE A 24 -16.73 -5.56 -2.16
CA ILE A 24 -17.41 -5.12 -3.39
C ILE A 24 -17.80 -6.34 -4.25
N GLU A 25 -16.89 -7.30 -4.42
CA GLU A 25 -17.10 -8.52 -5.21
C GLU A 25 -18.20 -9.44 -4.66
N GLN A 26 -18.48 -9.39 -3.35
CA GLN A 26 -19.57 -10.14 -2.73
C GLN A 26 -20.96 -9.66 -3.18
N GLY A 27 -21.08 -8.46 -3.76
CA GLY A 27 -22.30 -7.99 -4.42
C GLY A 27 -23.49 -7.71 -3.49
N SER A 28 -23.32 -7.79 -2.17
CA SER A 28 -24.38 -7.55 -1.18
C SER A 28 -24.48 -6.10 -0.73
N MET A 29 -23.70 -5.20 -1.33
CA MET A 29 -23.58 -3.81 -0.90
C MET A 29 -24.60 -2.91 -1.65
N PRO A 30 -25.35 -2.04 -0.94
CA PRO A 30 -26.20 -1.04 -1.57
C PRO A 30 -25.39 -0.10 -2.48
N LEU A 31 -26.01 0.42 -3.54
CA LEU A 31 -25.33 1.27 -4.55
C LEU A 31 -24.52 2.42 -3.93
N ASP A 32 -25.11 3.17 -2.99
CA ASP A 32 -24.43 4.30 -2.34
C ASP A 32 -23.18 3.85 -1.59
N LYS A 33 -23.25 2.70 -0.92
CA LYS A 33 -22.11 2.12 -0.21
C LYS A 33 -21.05 1.59 -1.17
N SER A 34 -21.46 1.04 -2.31
CA SER A 34 -20.54 0.58 -3.35
C SER A 34 -19.75 1.75 -3.98
N LEU A 35 -20.37 2.93 -4.08
CA LEU A 35 -19.70 4.15 -4.53
C LEU A 35 -18.68 4.63 -3.49
N GLU A 36 -19.06 4.71 -2.21
CA GLU A 36 -18.12 5.03 -1.12
C GLU A 36 -16.93 4.06 -1.09
N ALA A 37 -17.19 2.76 -1.19
CA ALA A 37 -16.16 1.73 -1.20
C ALA A 37 -15.25 1.84 -2.43
N PHE A 38 -15.78 2.20 -3.59
CA PHE A 38 -14.97 2.43 -4.79
C PHE A 38 -14.04 3.64 -4.62
N GLU A 39 -14.54 4.76 -4.08
CA GLU A 39 -13.73 5.95 -3.82
C GLU A 39 -12.57 5.68 -2.86
N GLU A 40 -12.84 4.97 -1.76
CA GLU A 40 -11.79 4.59 -0.81
C GLU A 40 -10.80 3.60 -1.45
N GLY A 41 -11.27 2.66 -2.28
CA GLY A 41 -10.40 1.74 -3.01
C GLY A 41 -9.44 2.47 -3.97
N VAL A 42 -9.92 3.48 -4.70
CA VAL A 42 -9.08 4.31 -5.56
C VAL A 42 -8.02 5.07 -4.75
N LYS A 43 -8.39 5.61 -3.59
CA LYS A 43 -7.48 6.30 -2.69
C LYS A 43 -6.38 5.36 -2.15
N LEU A 44 -6.75 4.19 -1.63
CA LEU A 44 -5.82 3.19 -1.13
C LEU A 44 -4.85 2.71 -2.24
N ALA A 45 -5.36 2.48 -3.45
CA ALA A 45 -4.53 2.10 -4.59
C ALA A 45 -3.51 3.18 -4.96
N LYS A 46 -3.92 4.45 -4.94
CA LYS A 46 -3.02 5.59 -5.18
C LYS A 46 -1.93 5.70 -4.13
N GLU A 47 -2.28 5.49 -2.86
CA GLU A 47 -1.31 5.49 -1.76
C GLU A 47 -0.30 4.34 -1.90
N CYS A 48 -0.75 3.13 -2.21
CA CYS A 48 0.12 2.00 -2.50
C CYS A 48 1.09 2.30 -3.65
N HIS A 49 0.59 2.88 -4.74
CA HIS A 49 1.42 3.28 -5.88
C HIS A 49 2.46 4.34 -5.49
N SER A 50 2.08 5.32 -4.68
CA SER A 50 3.01 6.34 -4.18
C SER A 50 4.15 5.72 -3.37
N ILE A 51 3.85 4.77 -2.48
CA ILE A 51 4.86 4.09 -1.66
C ILE A 51 5.83 3.31 -2.55
N LEU A 52 5.31 2.56 -3.51
CA LEU A 52 6.13 1.82 -4.49
C LEU A 52 6.99 2.77 -5.35
N GLY A 53 6.44 3.92 -5.73
CA GLY A 53 7.19 4.96 -6.46
C GLY A 53 8.38 5.47 -5.66
N THR A 54 8.19 5.81 -4.39
CA THR A 54 9.28 6.24 -3.50
C THR A 54 10.33 5.14 -3.30
N ALA A 55 9.89 3.88 -3.12
CA ALA A 55 10.82 2.75 -2.98
C ALA A 55 11.64 2.54 -4.27
N SER A 56 11.01 2.60 -5.44
CA SER A 56 11.66 2.47 -6.75
C SER A 56 12.66 3.59 -7.01
N GLN A 57 12.32 4.82 -6.66
CA GLN A 57 13.24 5.96 -6.75
C GLN A 57 14.47 5.73 -5.88
N LYS A 58 14.29 5.32 -4.62
CA LYS A 58 15.41 5.04 -3.71
C LYS A 58 16.33 3.94 -4.24
N VAL A 59 15.76 2.87 -4.81
CA VAL A 59 16.55 1.80 -5.47
C VAL A 59 17.34 2.36 -6.66
N THR A 60 16.74 3.25 -7.45
CA THR A 60 17.40 3.88 -8.59
C THR A 60 18.57 4.75 -8.14
N GLU A 61 18.39 5.56 -7.09
CA GLU A 61 19.44 6.40 -6.52
C GLU A 61 20.63 5.57 -6.01
N ILE A 62 20.37 4.47 -5.29
CA ILE A 62 21.41 3.54 -4.81
C ILE A 62 22.20 2.94 -5.98
N LYS A 63 21.51 2.52 -7.05
CA LYS A 63 22.16 1.98 -8.26
C LYS A 63 23.02 3.02 -8.97
N GLN A 64 22.61 4.29 -8.94
CA GLN A 64 23.34 5.40 -9.59
C GLN A 64 24.53 5.89 -8.76
N SER A 65 24.46 5.84 -7.42
CA SER A 65 25.55 6.26 -6.54
C SER A 65 26.72 5.26 -6.49
N GLY A 66 26.55 4.05 -7.02
CA GLY A 66 27.55 2.98 -6.92
C GLY A 66 27.72 2.45 -5.48
N GLU A 67 26.85 2.87 -4.56
CA GLU A 67 26.87 2.50 -3.16
C GLU A 67 26.06 1.22 -2.98
N GLU A 68 26.64 0.09 -3.38
CA GLU A 68 26.07 -1.24 -3.12
C GLU A 68 26.22 -1.56 -1.64
N THR A 69 25.36 -1.00 -0.80
CA THR A 69 25.18 -1.54 0.55
C THR A 69 24.48 -2.89 0.43
N PRO A 70 25.03 -3.97 1.02
CA PRO A 70 24.33 -5.25 1.04
C PRO A 70 22.95 -5.05 1.63
N PHE A 71 21.90 -5.42 0.88
CA PHE A 71 20.54 -5.40 1.40
C PHE A 71 20.44 -6.47 2.49
N ASP A 72 20.44 -6.03 3.75
CA ASP A 72 20.18 -6.89 4.91
C ASP A 72 18.70 -6.82 5.27
N PRO A 73 17.89 -7.86 4.94
CA PRO A 73 16.46 -7.86 5.20
C PRO A 73 16.10 -7.99 6.68
N GLU A 74 17.07 -8.19 7.58
CA GLU A 74 16.83 -8.43 9.02
C GLU A 74 17.36 -7.33 9.97
N ALA A 75 17.90 -6.22 9.46
CA ALA A 75 18.46 -5.11 10.26
C ALA A 75 17.43 -4.05 10.71
#